data_AF-A0A958ANR2-F1
#
_entry.id   AF-A0A958ANR2-F1
#
_cell.length_a   1.000
_cell.length_b   1.000
_cell.length_c   1.000
_cell.angle_alpha   90.00
_cell.angle_beta   90.00
_cell.angle_gamma   90.00
#
_symmetry.space_group_name_H-M   'P 1'
#
loop_
_entity.id
_entity.type
_entity.pdbx_description
1 polymer ?
#
loop_
_entity_poly.entity_id
_entity_poly.type
_entity_poly.pdbx_seq_one_letter_code
_entity_poly.pdbx_strand_id
1 'polypeptide(L)'
;LYTVLADVGFYPVAELDTLNQYQSHFIGHPTRKVPGVEQNTGALGHGLPIAVGTALAAKKDGRTYRVFTLLGDGELEEGSNWEALMSAAHYQLDNLVIIVDYNKLQITGPIETVTSVTNLAAKFSAFGCAVREVNGNAVTELVEIFDQLPFAPGQPNLILAHTRKGKGISFIENQVNWHHHVPTDAEFAIAMQELDQAAAAYI
;
A
#
# COMPACT_ATOMS: atom_id res chain seq x y z
N LEU A 1 -3.63 -7.96 -0.80
CA LEU A 1 -2.52 -8.76 -0.23
C LEU A 1 -2.79 -10.25 -0.32
N TYR A 2 -3.85 -10.79 0.29
CA TYR A 2 -4.09 -12.24 0.29
C TYR A 2 -4.24 -12.84 -1.12
N THR A 3 -5.00 -12.16 -1.99
CA THR A 3 -5.17 -12.56 -3.40
C THR A 3 -3.84 -12.69 -4.13
N VAL A 4 -2.99 -11.66 -4.04
CA VAL A 4 -1.66 -11.64 -4.67
C VAL A 4 -0.77 -12.79 -4.16
N LEU A 5 -0.76 -13.06 -2.86
CA LEU A 5 0.02 -14.16 -2.27
C LEU A 5 -0.48 -15.54 -2.71
N ALA A 6 -1.79 -15.71 -2.87
CA ALA A 6 -2.36 -16.93 -3.44
C ALA A 6 -1.93 -17.13 -4.91
N ASP A 7 -2.00 -16.06 -5.72
CA ASP A 7 -1.62 -16.10 -7.14
C ASP A 7 -0.14 -16.46 -7.35
N VAL A 8 0.74 -16.05 -6.45
CA VAL A 8 2.17 -16.41 -6.48
C VAL A 8 2.51 -17.70 -5.71
N GLY A 9 1.49 -18.44 -5.23
CA GLY A 9 1.65 -19.81 -4.74
C GLY A 9 2.05 -19.98 -3.28
N PHE A 10 1.83 -18.99 -2.42
CA PHE A 10 2.07 -19.17 -0.96
C PHE A 10 1.05 -20.10 -0.30
N TYR A 11 -0.16 -20.19 -0.87
CA TYR A 11 -1.25 -21.09 -0.44
C TYR A 11 -2.26 -21.25 -1.59
N PRO A 12 -3.08 -22.33 -1.60
CA PRO A 12 -4.15 -22.51 -2.57
C PRO A 12 -5.19 -21.38 -2.50
N VAL A 13 -5.67 -20.93 -3.66
CA VAL A 13 -6.73 -19.89 -3.76
C VAL A 13 -8.00 -20.30 -3.00
N ALA A 14 -8.34 -21.59 -2.96
CA ALA A 14 -9.50 -22.11 -2.23
C ALA A 14 -9.44 -21.87 -0.71
N GLU A 15 -8.27 -21.58 -0.12
CA GLU A 15 -8.21 -21.20 1.28
C GLU A 15 -8.83 -19.80 1.54
N LEU A 16 -8.92 -18.94 0.53
CA LEU A 16 -9.56 -17.63 0.66
C LEU A 16 -11.06 -17.73 0.93
N ASP A 17 -11.70 -18.87 0.64
CA ASP A 17 -13.11 -19.12 0.95
C ASP A 17 -13.37 -19.09 2.46
N THR A 18 -12.34 -19.23 3.30
CA THR A 18 -12.46 -19.15 4.76
C THR A 18 -12.29 -17.74 5.31
N LEU A 19 -12.19 -16.70 4.48
CA LEU A 19 -12.01 -15.31 4.93
C LEU A 19 -13.07 -14.91 5.98
N ASN A 20 -12.61 -14.39 7.12
CA ASN A 20 -13.41 -13.99 8.28
C ASN A 20 -14.27 -15.10 8.93
N GLN A 21 -14.08 -16.37 8.57
CA GLN A 21 -14.73 -17.49 9.24
C GLN A 21 -14.02 -17.87 10.56
N TYR A 22 -14.73 -18.56 11.45
CA TYR A 22 -14.15 -19.08 12.69
C TYR A 22 -12.92 -19.95 12.41
N GLN A 23 -11.87 -19.77 13.21
CA GLN A 23 -10.54 -20.44 13.08
C GLN A 23 -9.72 -20.12 11.82
N SER A 24 -10.24 -19.33 10.89
CA SER A 24 -9.47 -18.87 9.74
C SER A 24 -8.27 -18.01 10.15
N HIS A 25 -7.16 -18.14 9.41
CA HIS A 25 -6.04 -17.20 9.49
C HIS A 25 -6.22 -15.99 8.57
N PHE A 26 -7.14 -16.09 7.61
CA PHE A 26 -7.57 -14.99 6.75
C PHE A 26 -8.63 -14.17 7.48
N ILE A 27 -8.20 -13.13 8.17
CA ILE A 27 -9.06 -12.19 8.90
C ILE A 27 -8.86 -10.77 8.36
N GLY A 28 -9.72 -9.83 8.80
CA GLY A 28 -9.74 -8.44 8.29
C GLY A 28 -8.41 -7.70 8.35
N HIS A 29 -7.49 -8.08 9.23
CA HIS A 29 -6.13 -7.55 9.29
C HIS A 29 -5.08 -8.67 9.13
N PRO A 30 -4.04 -8.49 8.30
CA PRO A 30 -3.00 -9.50 8.07
C PRO A 30 -2.33 -10.00 9.36
N THR A 31 -2.05 -11.30 9.40
CA THR A 31 -1.30 -11.94 10.47
C THR A 31 -0.18 -12.81 9.92
N ARG A 32 0.95 -12.88 10.64
CA ARG A 32 2.10 -13.76 10.36
C ARG A 32 1.80 -15.26 10.36
N LYS A 33 0.57 -15.66 10.73
CA LYS A 33 0.11 -17.04 10.60
C LYS A 33 -0.18 -17.42 9.15
N VAL A 34 -0.39 -16.44 8.27
CA VAL A 34 -0.56 -16.66 6.83
C VAL A 34 0.82 -16.69 6.17
N PRO A 35 1.17 -17.74 5.40
CA PRO A 35 2.44 -17.80 4.67
C PRO A 35 2.66 -16.57 3.78
N GLY A 36 3.86 -16.00 3.79
CA GLY A 36 4.22 -14.80 3.04
C GLY A 36 3.87 -13.47 3.71
N VAL A 37 3.11 -13.47 4.81
CA VAL A 37 2.86 -12.26 5.60
C VAL A 37 3.99 -12.04 6.60
N GLU A 38 4.79 -11.00 6.36
CA GLU A 38 5.96 -10.67 7.19
C GLU A 38 5.60 -10.10 8.57
N GLN A 39 4.44 -9.43 8.70
CA GLN A 39 4.02 -8.81 9.95
C GLN A 39 2.51 -8.80 10.20
N ASN A 40 2.17 -8.72 11.49
CA ASN A 40 0.81 -8.38 11.90
C ASN A 40 0.62 -6.87 11.71
N THR A 41 -0.36 -6.46 10.92
CA THR A 41 -0.68 -5.04 10.68
C THR A 41 -2.15 -4.76 11.01
N GLY A 42 -2.58 -3.51 10.85
CA GLY A 42 -3.97 -3.07 11.09
C GLY A 42 -4.09 -1.84 11.97
N ALA A 43 -3.17 -1.71 12.94
CA ALA A 43 -2.93 -0.44 13.59
C ALA A 43 -2.13 0.46 12.62
N LEU A 44 -2.78 1.52 12.14
CA LEU A 44 -2.19 2.51 11.25
C LEU A 44 -0.93 3.13 11.87
N GLY A 45 0.06 3.44 11.05
CA GLY A 45 1.30 4.08 11.49
C GLY A 45 2.35 3.14 12.09
N HIS A 46 2.07 1.84 12.21
CA HIS A 46 3.06 0.86 12.68
C HIS A 46 3.84 0.18 11.54
N GLY A 47 3.29 0.15 10.32
CA GLY A 47 3.93 -0.52 9.18
C GLY A 47 5.29 0.08 8.81
N LEU A 48 5.35 1.41 8.66
CA LEU A 48 6.58 2.11 8.30
C LEU A 48 7.69 1.95 9.36
N PRO A 49 7.47 2.16 10.68
CA PRO A 49 8.48 1.89 11.70
C PRO A 49 9.09 0.48 11.61
N ILE A 50 8.27 -0.56 11.37
CA ILE A 50 8.77 -1.93 11.24
C ILE A 50 9.59 -2.10 9.95
N ALA A 51 9.15 -1.51 8.83
CA ALA A 51 9.89 -1.52 7.58
C ALA A 51 11.26 -0.81 7.71
N VAL A 52 11.32 0.31 8.43
CA VAL A 52 12.56 1.03 8.75
C VAL A 52 13.51 0.14 9.56
N GLY A 53 13.03 -0.50 10.63
CA GLY A 53 13.84 -1.43 11.42
C GLY A 53 14.36 -2.60 10.59
N THR A 54 13.53 -3.14 9.70
CA THR A 54 13.90 -4.25 8.82
C THR A 54 14.95 -3.83 7.79
N ALA A 55 14.80 -2.65 7.18
CA ALA A 55 15.76 -2.11 6.21
C ALA A 55 17.12 -1.79 6.88
N LEU A 56 17.09 -1.27 8.11
CA LEU A 56 18.29 -1.04 8.91
C LEU A 56 19.00 -2.36 9.25
N ALA A 57 18.28 -3.37 9.70
CA ALA A 57 18.85 -4.69 9.99
C ALA A 57 19.48 -5.30 8.72
N ALA A 58 18.79 -5.23 7.57
CA ALA A 58 19.31 -5.70 6.30
C ALA A 58 20.67 -5.09 5.95
N LYS A 59 20.81 -3.75 6.10
CA LYS A 59 22.09 -3.06 5.86
C LYS A 59 23.18 -3.51 6.82
N LYS A 60 22.87 -3.59 8.12
CA LYS A 60 23.84 -4.00 9.15
C LYS A 60 24.35 -5.42 8.93
N ASP A 61 23.50 -6.29 8.41
CA ASP A 61 23.80 -7.68 8.09
C ASP A 61 24.39 -7.86 6.68
N GLY A 62 24.62 -6.78 5.92
CA GLY A 62 25.16 -6.85 4.55
C GLY A 62 24.21 -7.54 3.55
N ARG A 63 22.91 -7.56 3.83
CA ARG A 63 21.89 -8.15 2.95
C ARG A 63 21.59 -7.21 1.78
N THR A 64 21.32 -7.80 0.62
CA THR A 64 21.09 -7.06 -0.64
C THR A 64 19.61 -6.88 -0.98
N TYR A 65 18.70 -7.40 -0.16
CA TYR A 65 17.26 -7.26 -0.42
C TYR A 65 16.77 -5.84 -0.11
N ARG A 66 15.68 -5.46 -0.78
CA ARG A 66 14.93 -4.23 -0.50
C ARG A 66 13.75 -4.53 0.41
N VAL A 67 13.35 -3.53 1.19
CA VAL A 67 12.15 -3.59 2.02
C VAL A 67 11.12 -2.66 1.42
N PHE A 68 9.94 -3.19 1.10
CA PHE A 68 8.82 -2.41 0.58
C PHE A 68 7.76 -2.22 1.66
N THR A 69 7.16 -1.03 1.72
CA THR A 69 5.99 -0.76 2.55
C THR A 69 4.98 0.06 1.77
N LEU A 70 3.70 -0.26 1.92
CA LEU A 70 2.58 0.46 1.31
C LEU A 70 1.80 1.15 2.43
N LEU A 71 1.58 2.45 2.28
CA LEU A 71 0.90 3.30 3.24
C LEU A 71 -0.35 3.90 2.60
N GLY A 72 -1.40 4.08 3.40
CA GLY A 72 -2.51 4.95 3.01
C GLY A 72 -2.16 6.43 3.22
N ASP A 73 -2.80 7.34 2.51
CA ASP A 73 -2.63 8.78 2.76
C ASP A 73 -3.25 9.24 4.09
N GLY A 74 -4.42 8.72 4.46
CA GLY A 74 -5.01 8.92 5.79
C GLY A 74 -4.19 8.29 6.93
N GLU A 75 -3.37 7.27 6.65
CA GLU A 75 -2.43 6.70 7.62
C GLU A 75 -1.36 7.72 8.04
N LEU A 76 -1.01 8.67 7.18
CA LEU A 76 0.06 9.66 7.41
C LEU A 76 -0.32 10.72 8.46
N GLU A 77 -1.54 10.69 8.98
CA GLU A 77 -1.94 11.44 10.16
C GLU A 77 -1.23 10.91 11.43
N GLU A 78 -0.82 9.64 11.44
CA GLU A 78 -0.12 9.03 12.56
C GLU A 78 1.32 9.55 12.69
N GLY A 79 1.64 10.07 13.88
CA GLY A 79 2.95 10.68 14.20
C GLY A 79 4.13 9.73 14.00
N SER A 80 3.93 8.43 14.25
CA SER A 80 4.95 7.40 14.15
C SER A 80 5.53 7.26 12.74
N ASN A 81 4.77 7.60 11.70
CA ASN A 81 5.29 7.61 10.33
C ASN A 81 6.39 8.65 10.17
N TRP A 82 6.20 9.85 10.72
CA TRP A 82 7.17 10.95 10.65
C TRP A 82 8.41 10.65 11.48
N GLU A 83 8.26 10.03 12.66
CA GLU A 83 9.38 9.52 13.46
C GLU A 83 10.21 8.46 12.70
N ALA A 84 9.53 7.54 12.03
CA ALA A 84 10.18 6.52 11.21
C ALA A 84 10.94 7.12 10.03
N LEU A 85 10.38 8.13 9.35
CA LEU A 85 11.07 8.84 8.26
C LEU A 85 12.34 9.54 8.72
N MET A 86 12.32 10.22 9.88
CA MET A 86 13.53 10.81 10.46
C MET A 86 14.63 9.77 10.66
N SER A 87 14.26 8.59 11.18
CA SER A 87 15.19 7.47 11.35
C SER A 87 15.70 6.93 10.01
N ALA A 88 14.80 6.75 9.04
CA ALA A 88 15.15 6.22 7.72
C ALA A 88 16.17 7.09 6.99
N ALA A 89 16.00 8.41 7.03
CA ALA A 89 16.94 9.35 6.44
C ALA A 89 18.27 9.41 7.23
N HIS A 90 18.21 9.44 8.57
CA HIS A 90 19.41 9.43 9.41
C HIS A 90 20.32 8.23 9.13
N TYR A 91 19.73 7.05 9.00
CA TYR A 91 20.45 5.81 8.68
C TYR A 91 20.66 5.56 7.19
N GLN A 92 20.32 6.54 6.34
CA GLN A 92 20.55 6.51 4.89
C GLN A 92 19.96 5.27 4.21
N LEU A 93 18.71 4.90 4.52
CA LEU A 93 18.10 3.63 4.11
C LEU A 93 17.62 3.61 2.65
N ASP A 94 18.54 3.68 1.68
CA ASP A 94 18.26 3.56 0.24
C ASP A 94 17.81 2.15 -0.25
N ASN A 95 17.79 1.18 0.65
CA ASN A 95 17.16 -0.14 0.45
C ASN A 95 15.68 -0.18 0.90
N LEU A 96 15.17 0.91 1.51
CA LEU A 96 13.75 1.07 1.84
C LEU A 96 13.01 1.72 0.66
N VAL A 97 11.86 1.16 0.30
CA VAL A 97 10.93 1.68 -0.70
C VAL A 97 9.58 1.87 -0.04
N ILE A 98 9.13 3.12 0.00
CA ILE A 98 7.85 3.53 0.58
C ILE A 98 6.92 3.89 -0.58
N ILE A 99 5.75 3.28 -0.60
CA ILE A 99 4.70 3.57 -1.57
C ILE A 99 3.54 4.18 -0.79
N VAL A 100 3.05 5.34 -1.23
CA VAL A 100 1.85 5.96 -0.66
C VAL A 100 0.72 5.83 -1.67
N ASP A 101 -0.34 5.14 -1.28
CA ASP A 101 -1.62 5.11 -2.00
C ASP A 101 -2.35 6.45 -1.78
N TYR A 102 -2.14 7.39 -2.71
CA TYR A 102 -2.67 8.75 -2.59
C TYR A 102 -4.02 8.91 -3.29
N ASN A 103 -5.04 8.29 -2.69
CA ASN A 103 -6.41 8.25 -3.21
C ASN A 103 -7.32 9.39 -2.70
N LYS A 104 -6.85 10.18 -1.74
CA LYS A 104 -7.44 11.38 -1.13
C LYS A 104 -8.69 11.15 -0.28
N LEU A 105 -9.01 9.90 0.08
CA LEU A 105 -10.22 9.54 0.84
C LEU A 105 -9.92 8.65 2.06
N GLN A 106 -10.38 9.07 3.24
CA GLN A 106 -10.41 8.25 4.46
C GLN A 106 -11.84 7.86 4.86
N ILE A 107 -12.01 7.23 6.03
CA ILE A 107 -13.29 6.67 6.50
C ILE A 107 -14.43 7.70 6.47
N THR A 108 -14.17 8.91 6.95
CA THR A 108 -15.18 9.95 7.17
C THR A 108 -15.29 10.97 6.04
N GLY A 109 -14.44 10.89 5.02
CA GLY A 109 -14.48 11.83 3.90
C GLY A 109 -13.13 12.05 3.21
N PRO A 110 -13.04 13.11 2.39
CA PRO A 110 -11.78 13.56 1.80
C PRO A 110 -10.77 14.00 2.85
N ILE A 111 -9.50 13.63 2.67
CA ILE A 111 -8.42 13.96 3.63
C ILE A 111 -8.30 15.46 3.91
N GLU A 112 -8.60 16.30 2.92
CA GLU A 112 -8.54 17.76 3.05
C GLU A 112 -9.56 18.31 4.04
N THR A 113 -10.69 17.62 4.23
CA THR A 113 -11.79 18.01 5.11
C THR A 113 -11.71 17.37 6.49
N VAL A 114 -11.03 16.23 6.62
CA VAL A 114 -10.93 15.49 7.88
C VAL A 114 -9.70 15.93 8.66
N THR A 115 -8.49 15.69 8.14
CA THR A 115 -7.23 16.21 8.67
C THR A 115 -6.23 16.36 7.53
N SER A 116 -5.97 17.62 7.16
CA SER A 116 -5.23 17.92 5.93
C SER A 116 -3.74 17.58 6.04
N VAL A 117 -3.33 16.49 5.39
CA VAL A 117 -1.91 16.13 5.16
C VAL A 117 -1.43 16.59 3.77
N THR A 118 -1.79 17.80 3.37
CA THR A 118 -1.44 18.35 2.03
C THR A 118 0.06 18.51 1.80
N ASN A 119 0.46 18.62 0.52
CA ASN A 119 1.86 18.76 0.08
C ASN A 119 2.76 17.58 0.49
N LEU A 120 2.24 16.35 0.39
CA LEU A 120 2.96 15.14 0.78
C LEU A 120 4.36 15.05 0.15
N ALA A 121 4.51 15.30 -1.15
CA ALA A 121 5.82 15.27 -1.82
C ALA A 121 6.85 16.19 -1.15
N ALA A 122 6.45 17.42 -0.79
CA ALA A 122 7.31 18.37 -0.10
C ALA A 122 7.63 17.92 1.33
N LYS A 123 6.65 17.36 2.06
CA LYS A 123 6.86 16.81 3.40
C LYS A 123 7.87 15.66 3.37
N PHE A 124 7.67 14.65 2.54
CA PHE A 124 8.61 13.53 2.44
C PHE A 124 10.01 13.98 1.99
N SER A 125 10.11 14.92 1.04
CA SER A 125 11.39 15.51 0.64
C SER A 125 12.09 16.22 1.82
N ALA A 126 11.34 16.98 2.63
CA ALA A 126 11.87 17.65 3.82
C ALA A 126 12.35 16.65 4.90
N PHE A 127 11.76 15.45 4.95
CA PHE A 127 12.22 14.34 5.80
C PHE A 127 13.35 13.51 5.17
N GLY A 128 13.89 13.92 4.01
CA GLY A 128 15.08 13.32 3.40
C GLY A 128 14.83 12.15 2.46
N CYS A 129 13.59 11.96 1.98
CA CYS A 129 13.29 10.93 0.98
C CYS A 129 13.60 11.41 -0.45
N ALA A 130 14.01 10.49 -1.31
CA ALA A 130 14.02 10.69 -2.75
C ALA A 130 12.60 10.44 -3.28
N VAL A 131 11.88 11.51 -3.63
CA VAL A 131 10.47 11.45 -4.01
C VAL A 131 10.30 11.34 -5.53
N ARG A 132 9.39 10.46 -5.96
CA ARG A 132 8.83 10.41 -7.31
C ARG A 132 7.31 10.29 -7.23
N GLU A 133 6.61 10.95 -8.14
CA GLU A 133 5.15 10.87 -8.27
C GLU A 133 4.80 10.10 -9.53
N VAL A 134 3.71 9.34 -9.49
CA VAL A 134 3.28 8.51 -10.61
C VAL A 134 1.77 8.36 -10.65
N ASN A 135 1.19 8.10 -11.82
CA ASN A 135 -0.18 7.61 -11.90
C ASN A 135 -0.24 6.17 -11.35
N GLY A 136 -0.76 6.03 -10.13
CA GLY A 136 -0.85 4.74 -9.45
C GLY A 136 -1.84 3.75 -10.08
N ASN A 137 -2.63 4.16 -11.08
CA ASN A 137 -3.51 3.27 -11.83
C ASN A 137 -2.92 2.83 -13.19
N ALA A 138 -1.72 3.30 -13.55
CA ALA A 138 -1.05 2.92 -14.79
C ALA A 138 0.06 1.92 -14.49
N VAL A 139 -0.20 0.64 -14.75
CA VAL A 139 0.76 -0.45 -14.46
C VAL A 139 2.09 -0.24 -15.19
N THR A 140 2.08 0.26 -16.44
CA THR A 140 3.29 0.54 -17.19
C THR A 140 4.15 1.61 -16.53
N GLU A 141 3.54 2.71 -16.08
CA GLU A 141 4.25 3.78 -15.35
C GLU A 141 4.81 3.27 -14.00
N LEU A 142 4.07 2.39 -13.31
CA LEU A 142 4.55 1.73 -12.10
C LEU A 142 5.74 0.80 -12.37
N VAL A 143 5.74 0.04 -13.46
CA VAL A 143 6.91 -0.79 -13.81
C VAL A 143 8.13 0.10 -14.09
N GLU A 144 7.96 1.14 -14.91
CA GLU A 144 9.02 2.09 -15.25
C GLU A 144 9.59 2.81 -14.02
N ILE A 145 8.77 3.14 -13.02
CA ILE A 145 9.25 3.78 -11.80
C ILE A 145 10.00 2.80 -10.90
N PHE A 146 9.59 1.53 -10.83
CA PHE A 146 10.30 0.52 -10.03
C PHE A 146 11.67 0.18 -10.63
N ASP A 147 11.80 0.19 -11.96
CA ASP A 147 13.08 -0.04 -12.66
C ASP A 147 14.13 1.05 -12.39
N GLN A 148 13.70 2.22 -11.90
CA GLN A 148 14.59 3.34 -11.55
C GLN A 148 15.17 3.24 -10.13
N LEU A 149 14.81 2.22 -9.34
CA LEU A 149 15.28 2.10 -7.96
C LEU A 149 16.78 1.69 -7.87
N PRO A 150 17.57 2.32 -6.99
CA PRO A 150 17.20 3.39 -6.06
C PRO A 150 17.23 4.77 -6.76
N PHE A 151 16.34 5.68 -6.35
CA PHE A 151 16.23 7.01 -6.95
C PHE A 151 17.40 7.94 -6.61
N ALA A 152 17.97 7.79 -5.41
CA ALA A 152 19.17 8.51 -4.98
C ALA A 152 19.95 7.68 -3.95
N PRO A 153 21.29 7.64 -4.01
CA PRO A 153 22.11 6.98 -2.99
C PRO A 153 21.88 7.57 -1.60
N GLY A 154 21.78 6.71 -0.59
CA GLY A 154 21.65 7.12 0.82
C GLY A 154 20.32 7.79 1.19
N GLN A 155 19.30 7.80 0.33
CA GLN A 155 17.97 8.32 0.64
C GLN A 155 16.91 7.22 0.54
N PRO A 156 15.96 7.13 1.49
CA PRO A 156 14.78 6.28 1.32
C PRO A 156 14.03 6.65 0.04
N ASN A 157 13.56 5.64 -0.69
CA ASN A 157 12.82 5.85 -1.94
C ASN A 157 11.34 6.05 -1.60
N LEU A 158 10.72 7.13 -2.09
CA LEU A 158 9.29 7.35 -1.95
C LEU A 158 8.62 7.42 -3.34
N ILE A 159 7.63 6.58 -3.54
CA ILE A 159 6.70 6.64 -4.66
C ILE A 159 5.36 7.16 -4.12
N LEU A 160 4.99 8.37 -4.52
CA LEU A 160 3.66 8.92 -4.26
C LEU A 160 2.76 8.53 -5.45
N ALA A 161 1.96 7.49 -5.27
CA ALA A 161 1.11 6.92 -6.32
C ALA A 161 -0.27 7.57 -6.28
N HIS A 162 -0.59 8.37 -7.29
CA HIS A 162 -1.92 9.00 -7.42
C HIS A 162 -2.92 7.97 -7.93
N THR A 163 -3.82 7.54 -7.06
CA THR A 163 -4.77 6.45 -7.32
C THR A 163 -6.22 6.96 -7.27
N ARG A 164 -7.16 6.08 -7.63
CA ARG A 164 -8.59 6.31 -7.42
C ARG A 164 -9.12 5.18 -6.56
N LYS A 165 -9.72 5.49 -5.41
CA LYS A 165 -10.22 4.46 -4.50
C LYS A 165 -11.33 3.69 -5.20
N GLY A 166 -11.26 2.35 -5.24
CA GLY A 166 -12.24 1.55 -5.97
C GLY A 166 -12.11 1.60 -7.51
N LYS A 167 -10.92 1.96 -8.02
CA LYS A 167 -10.64 2.03 -9.46
C LYS A 167 -11.19 0.81 -10.22
N GLY A 168 -11.87 1.08 -11.33
CA GLY A 168 -12.32 0.04 -12.27
C GLY A 168 -13.76 -0.42 -12.08
N ILE A 169 -14.44 0.02 -11.02
CA ILE A 169 -15.87 -0.23 -10.81
C ILE A 169 -16.60 1.11 -10.66
N SER A 170 -17.53 1.39 -11.56
CA SER A 170 -18.11 2.71 -11.80
C SER A 170 -18.81 3.32 -10.58
N PHE A 171 -19.53 2.51 -9.81
CA PHE A 171 -20.28 2.95 -8.63
C PHE A 171 -19.47 2.90 -7.32
N ILE A 172 -18.24 2.37 -7.36
CA ILE A 172 -17.31 2.31 -6.22
C ILE A 172 -16.24 3.40 -6.34
N GLU A 173 -15.84 3.74 -7.57
CA GLU A 173 -14.74 4.67 -7.83
C GLU A 173 -14.97 6.04 -7.15
N ASN A 174 -14.02 6.43 -6.29
CA ASN A 174 -14.01 7.65 -5.49
C ASN A 174 -15.24 7.84 -4.57
N GLN A 175 -15.85 6.75 -4.10
CA GLN A 175 -16.96 6.81 -3.16
C GLN A 175 -16.52 6.46 -1.73
N VAL A 176 -16.77 7.36 -0.77
CA VAL A 176 -16.32 7.23 0.63
C VAL A 176 -16.97 6.04 1.34
N ASN A 177 -18.27 5.82 1.12
CA ASN A 177 -19.05 4.75 1.75
C ASN A 177 -18.55 3.35 1.38
N TRP A 178 -17.81 3.21 0.27
CA TRP A 178 -17.25 1.94 -0.18
C TRP A 178 -15.94 1.52 0.51
N HIS A 179 -15.47 2.29 1.50
CA HIS A 179 -14.26 1.91 2.23
C HIS A 179 -14.42 0.61 3.03
N HIS A 180 -15.61 0.30 3.53
CA HIS A 180 -15.90 -0.91 4.31
C HIS A 180 -17.27 -1.56 3.97
N HIS A 181 -17.95 -1.07 2.93
CA HIS A 181 -19.21 -1.66 2.48
C HIS A 181 -18.97 -3.00 1.78
N VAL A 182 -19.81 -3.99 2.10
CA VAL A 182 -19.78 -5.30 1.44
C VAL A 182 -20.81 -5.27 0.31
N PRO A 183 -20.42 -5.54 -0.94
CA PRO A 183 -21.36 -5.56 -2.06
C PRO A 183 -22.52 -6.52 -1.80
N THR A 184 -23.73 -6.11 -2.16
CA THR A 184 -24.86 -7.01 -2.34
C THR A 184 -24.66 -7.90 -3.57
N ASP A 185 -25.43 -8.99 -3.70
CA ASP A 185 -25.35 -9.86 -4.89
C ASP A 185 -25.56 -9.10 -6.21
N ALA A 186 -26.45 -8.10 -6.21
CA ALA A 186 -26.70 -7.26 -7.38
C ALA A 186 -25.52 -6.35 -7.71
N GLU A 187 -24.95 -5.68 -6.70
CA GLU A 187 -23.76 -4.83 -6.87
C GLU A 187 -22.54 -5.67 -7.30
N PHE A 188 -22.38 -6.86 -6.73
CA PHE A 188 -21.33 -7.80 -7.09
C PHE A 188 -21.43 -8.21 -8.56
N ALA A 189 -22.63 -8.59 -9.04
CA ALA A 189 -22.83 -8.97 -10.43
C ALA A 189 -22.47 -7.83 -11.41
N ILE A 190 -22.83 -6.58 -11.07
CA ILE A 190 -22.48 -5.41 -11.89
C ILE A 190 -20.96 -5.18 -11.87
N ALA A 191 -20.33 -5.23 -10.69
CA ALA A 191 -18.88 -5.07 -10.56
C ALA A 191 -18.11 -6.11 -11.39
N MET A 192 -18.50 -7.38 -11.32
CA MET A 192 -17.87 -8.44 -12.09
C MET A 192 -18.03 -8.22 -13.59
N GLN A 193 -19.22 -7.80 -14.05
CA GLN A 193 -19.44 -7.48 -15.46
C GLN A 193 -18.51 -6.35 -15.96
N GLU A 194 -18.33 -5.30 -15.16
CA GLU A 194 -17.43 -4.19 -15.51
C GLU A 194 -15.96 -4.63 -15.55
N LEU A 195 -15.53 -5.45 -14.59
CA LEU A 195 -14.18 -6.00 -14.54
C LEU A 195 -13.90 -6.94 -15.71
N ASP A 196 -14.85 -7.81 -16.08
CA ASP A 196 -14.72 -8.71 -17.23
C ASP A 196 -14.61 -7.93 -18.55
N GLN A 197 -15.39 -6.86 -18.71
CA GLN A 197 -15.30 -5.97 -19.87
C GLN A 197 -13.94 -5.27 -19.93
N ALA A 198 -13.42 -4.80 -18.79
CA ALA A 198 -12.11 -4.18 -18.73
C ALA A 198 -11.00 -5.20 -19.04
N ALA A 199 -11.06 -6.41 -18.49
CA ALA A 199 -10.10 -7.48 -18.73
C ALA A 199 -10.05 -7.90 -20.21
N ALA A 200 -11.21 -7.99 -20.87
CA ALA A 200 -11.31 -8.29 -22.30
C ALA A 200 -10.65 -7.23 -23.19
N ALA A 201 -10.48 -5.99 -22.71
CA ALA A 201 -9.77 -4.94 -23.44
C ALA A 201 -8.24 -5.04 -23.35
N TYR A 202 -7.71 -5.91 -22.48
CA TYR A 202 -6.27 -6.18 -22.32
C TYR A 202 -5.79 -7.42 -23.09
N ILE A 203 -6.70 -8.17 -23.72
CA ILE A 203 -6.43 -9.36 -24.55
C ILE A 203 -6.59 -8.98 -26.02
#